data_AF-B0NHW3-F1
#
_entry.id   AF-B0NHW3-F1
#
_cell.length_a   1.000
_cell.length_b   1.000
_cell.length_c   1.000
_cell.angle_alpha   90.00
_cell.angle_beta   90.00
_cell.angle_gamma   90.00
#
_symmetry.space_group_name_H-M   'P 1'
#
loop_
_entity.id
_entity.type
_entity.pdbx_description
1 polymer ?
#
loop_
_entity_poly.entity_id
_entity_poly.type
_entity_poly.pdbx_seq_one_letter_code
_entity_poly.pdbx_strand_id
1 'polypeptide(L)'
;MQILQCYSTHEEELLKQILEAQKEAADPLDKVLQIFDAKVIVSLKFAKLGRELYVCALHYYDENLFDDTIPLYVKVKEALDECVEKKLYSFNEDTRTVAWELIDFSRGIVFDYYLRQESYDLGSVSAKRMKRYLGTFIEK
;
A
#
# COMPACT_ATOMS: atom_id res chain seq x y z
N MET A 1 23.84 6.06 -3.93
CA MET A 1 23.83 5.23 -2.71
C MET A 1 23.09 5.86 -1.51
N GLN A 2 22.43 7.02 -1.63
CA GLN A 2 21.56 7.59 -0.58
C GLN A 2 20.09 7.15 -0.71
N ILE A 3 19.59 7.00 -1.95
CA ILE A 3 18.20 6.61 -2.23
C ILE A 3 17.86 5.23 -1.64
N LEU A 4 18.76 4.24 -1.78
CA LEU A 4 18.57 2.90 -1.21
C LEU A 4 18.53 2.89 0.33
N GLN A 5 19.27 3.79 1.00
CA GLN A 5 19.23 3.91 2.46
C GLN A 5 17.95 4.60 2.94
N CYS A 6 17.48 5.62 2.20
CA CYS A 6 16.18 6.22 2.47
C CYS A 6 15.03 5.24 2.24
N TYR A 7 15.17 4.37 1.23
CA TYR A 7 14.21 3.30 0.95
C TYR A 7 14.13 2.29 2.11
N SER A 8 15.26 1.80 2.62
CA SER A 8 15.24 0.88 3.78
C SER A 8 14.62 1.53 5.02
N THR A 9 14.94 2.80 5.29
CA THR A 9 14.37 3.55 6.43
C THR A 9 12.85 3.70 6.29
N HIS A 10 12.37 3.93 5.08
CA HIS A 10 10.94 4.02 4.79
C HIS A 10 10.25 2.67 4.93
N GLU A 11 10.86 1.58 4.46
CA GLU A 11 10.33 0.22 4.63
C GLU A 11 10.24 -0.20 6.09
N GLU A 12 11.25 0.12 6.90
CA GLU A 12 11.24 -0.13 8.35
C GLU A 12 10.11 0.63 9.05
N GLU A 13 9.96 1.93 8.78
CA GLU A 13 8.84 2.70 9.36
C GLU A 13 7.50 2.20 8.86
N LEU A 14 7.37 1.87 7.57
CA LEU A 14 6.16 1.31 6.98
C LEU A 14 5.76 0.02 7.68
N LEU A 15 6.69 -0.92 7.82
CA LEU A 15 6.43 -2.17 8.51
C LEU A 15 6.01 -1.92 9.96
N LYS A 16 6.69 -1.01 10.66
CA LYS A 16 6.33 -0.63 12.04
C LYS A 16 4.89 -0.08 12.13
N GLN A 17 4.51 0.83 11.23
CA GLN A 17 3.17 1.43 11.22
C GLN A 17 2.08 0.41 10.86
N ILE A 18 2.36 -0.51 9.92
CA ILE A 18 1.45 -1.61 9.58
C ILE A 18 1.19 -2.49 10.81
N LEU A 19 2.26 -2.92 11.48
CA LEU A 19 2.14 -3.79 12.65
C LEU A 19 1.40 -3.10 13.81
N GLU A 20 1.57 -1.78 13.97
CA GLU A 20 0.82 -1.02 14.97
C GLU A 20 -0.67 -0.93 14.62
N ALA A 21 -1.01 -0.63 13.36
CA ALA A 21 -2.39 -0.47 12.91
C ALA A 21 -3.20 -1.77 13.02
N GLN A 22 -2.56 -2.92 12.84
CA GLN A 22 -3.21 -4.23 12.78
C GLN A 22 -3.41 -4.92 14.14
N LYS A 23 -2.93 -4.34 15.26
CA LYS A 23 -3.03 -4.97 16.59
C LYS A 23 -4.45 -5.34 17.02
N GLU A 24 -5.43 -4.55 16.59
CA GLU A 24 -6.83 -4.69 17.02
C GLU A 24 -7.77 -5.11 15.88
N ALA A 25 -7.25 -5.37 14.68
CA ALA A 25 -8.07 -5.68 13.51
C ALA A 25 -8.54 -7.13 13.52
N ALA A 26 -9.85 -7.32 13.72
CA ALA A 26 -10.49 -8.63 13.70
C ALA A 26 -10.82 -9.11 12.28
N ASP A 27 -11.24 -8.21 11.38
CA ASP A 27 -11.58 -8.53 9.99
C ASP A 27 -10.31 -8.48 9.11
N PRO A 28 -9.96 -9.59 8.42
CA PRO A 28 -8.86 -9.61 7.44
C PRO A 28 -8.98 -8.56 6.33
N LEU A 29 -10.20 -8.19 5.91
CA LEU A 29 -10.39 -7.15 4.89
C LEU A 29 -10.05 -5.75 5.44
N ASP A 30 -10.38 -5.50 6.71
CA ASP A 30 -9.97 -4.27 7.39
C ASP A 30 -8.44 -4.22 7.56
N LYS A 31 -7.78 -5.36 7.79
CA LYS A 31 -6.31 -5.43 7.82
C LYS A 31 -5.69 -4.99 6.50
N VAL A 32 -6.29 -5.35 5.36
CA VAL A 32 -5.83 -4.90 4.04
C VAL A 32 -5.90 -3.37 3.95
N LEU A 33 -7.03 -2.77 4.31
CA LEU A 33 -7.22 -1.31 4.25
C LEU A 33 -6.26 -0.57 5.20
N GLN A 34 -6.07 -1.08 6.41
CA GLN A 34 -5.15 -0.50 7.39
C GLN A 34 -3.68 -0.49 6.92
N ILE A 35 -3.25 -1.47 6.12
CA ILE A 35 -1.91 -1.44 5.51
C ILE A 35 -1.75 -0.19 4.64
N PHE A 36 -2.77 0.14 3.85
CA PHE A 36 -2.72 1.29 2.96
C PHE A 36 -2.88 2.62 3.70
N ASP A 37 -3.63 2.64 4.80
CA ASP A 37 -3.67 3.81 5.70
C ASP A 37 -2.29 4.05 6.34
N ALA A 38 -1.63 3.01 6.86
CA ALA A 38 -0.27 3.09 7.38
C ALA A 38 0.72 3.59 6.30
N LYS A 39 0.59 3.08 5.06
CA LYS A 39 1.37 3.55 3.92
C LYS A 39 1.19 5.03 3.65
N VAL A 40 -0.03 5.57 3.75
CA VAL A 40 -0.29 7.00 3.58
C VAL A 40 0.36 7.81 4.70
N ILE A 41 0.25 7.37 5.96
CA ILE A 41 0.87 8.04 7.10
C ILE A 41 2.39 8.15 6.90
N VAL A 42 3.05 7.06 6.51
CA VAL A 42 4.49 7.05 6.25
C VAL A 42 4.84 7.92 5.04
N SER A 43 4.01 7.87 3.99
CA SER A 43 4.21 8.72 2.80
C SER A 43 4.19 10.20 3.17
N LEU A 44 3.27 10.64 4.04
CA LEU A 44 3.18 12.01 4.53
C LEU A 44 4.36 12.37 5.46
N LYS A 45 4.76 11.46 6.34
CA LYS A 45 5.92 11.63 7.25
C LYS A 45 7.22 11.86 6.47
N PHE A 46 7.38 11.17 5.35
CA PHE A 46 8.57 11.27 4.51
C PHE A 46 8.25 11.93 3.15
N ALA A 47 7.51 13.04 3.13
CA ALA A 47 7.09 13.69 1.89
C ALA A 47 8.24 13.98 0.90
N LYS A 48 9.43 14.37 1.39
CA LYS A 48 10.63 14.54 0.56
C LYS A 48 11.06 13.24 -0.13
N LEU A 49 11.08 12.13 0.60
CA LEU A 49 11.35 10.81 0.05
C LEU A 49 10.21 10.33 -0.87
N GLY A 50 8.95 10.61 -0.54
CA GLY A 50 7.81 10.33 -1.42
C GLY A 50 7.96 11.02 -2.77
N ARG A 51 8.45 12.26 -2.78
CA ARG A 51 8.81 13.00 -4.00
C ARG A 51 10.08 12.46 -4.69
N GLU A 52 11.05 11.92 -3.96
CA GLU A 52 12.25 11.31 -4.57
C GLU A 52 11.96 9.91 -5.15
N LEU A 53 11.16 9.09 -4.46
CA LEU A 53 10.59 7.85 -4.97
C LEU A 53 9.71 8.09 -6.19
N TYR A 54 9.00 9.22 -6.25
CA TYR A 54 8.31 9.70 -7.46
C TYR A 54 9.25 9.82 -8.66
N VAL A 55 10.43 10.43 -8.49
CA VAL A 55 11.42 10.54 -9.57
C VAL A 55 11.94 9.15 -9.94
N CYS A 56 12.19 8.30 -8.94
CA CYS A 56 12.76 6.98 -9.18
C CYS A 56 11.79 6.03 -9.90
N ALA A 57 10.54 5.94 -9.44
CA ALA A 57 9.51 5.08 -10.02
C ALA A 57 9.15 5.50 -11.45
N LEU A 58 9.11 6.81 -11.75
CA LEU A 58 8.84 7.31 -13.09
C LEU A 58 10.03 7.20 -14.06
N HIS A 59 11.28 7.29 -13.57
CA HIS A 59 12.44 7.40 -14.46
C HIS A 59 13.23 6.11 -14.62
N TYR A 60 13.16 5.16 -13.69
CA TYR A 60 14.11 4.04 -13.66
C TYR A 60 13.51 2.64 -13.77
N TYR A 61 12.18 2.46 -13.70
CA TYR A 61 11.54 1.13 -13.69
C TYR A 61 12.35 0.13 -12.84
N ASP A 62 12.55 0.48 -11.57
CA ASP A 62 13.36 -0.32 -10.67
C ASP A 62 12.63 -1.64 -10.39
N GLU A 63 13.16 -2.75 -10.91
CA GLU A 63 12.60 -4.09 -10.75
C GLU A 63 12.45 -4.48 -9.27
N ASN A 64 13.27 -3.92 -8.38
CA ASN A 64 13.19 -4.18 -6.94
C ASN A 64 11.93 -3.55 -6.30
N LEU A 65 11.26 -2.59 -6.95
CA LEU A 65 9.97 -2.05 -6.49
C LEU A 65 8.80 -3.00 -6.75
N PHE A 66 9.00 -4.04 -7.56
CA PHE A 66 7.98 -5.02 -7.95
C PHE A 66 8.34 -6.44 -7.48
N ASP A 67 9.22 -6.53 -6.48
CA ASP A 67 9.68 -7.80 -5.93
C ASP A 67 8.70 -8.33 -4.86
N ASP A 68 8.33 -9.61 -4.97
CA ASP A 68 7.40 -10.29 -4.06
C ASP A 68 7.97 -10.49 -2.63
N THR A 69 9.20 -10.06 -2.36
CA THR A 69 9.83 -10.09 -1.04
C THR A 69 9.72 -8.77 -0.28
N ILE A 70 9.25 -7.68 -0.91
CA ILE A 70 9.14 -6.40 -0.21
C ILE A 70 8.12 -6.49 0.94
N PRO A 71 8.39 -5.88 2.11
CA PRO A 71 7.52 -6.02 3.28
C PRO A 71 6.07 -5.59 3.03
N LEU A 72 5.85 -4.57 2.21
CA LEU A 72 4.51 -4.10 1.85
C LEU A 72 3.72 -5.19 1.11
N TYR A 73 4.30 -5.82 0.09
CA TYR A 73 3.65 -6.87 -0.67
C TYR A 73 3.33 -8.06 0.23
N VAL A 74 4.32 -8.52 1.01
CA VAL A 74 4.15 -9.66 1.92
C VAL A 74 2.96 -9.43 2.86
N LYS A 75 2.85 -8.23 3.46
CA LYS A 75 1.76 -7.92 4.40
C LYS A 75 0.39 -7.83 3.71
N VAL A 76 0.31 -7.27 2.51
CA VAL A 76 -0.96 -7.21 1.75
C VAL A 76 -1.38 -8.62 1.35
N LYS A 77 -0.45 -9.42 0.84
CA LYS A 77 -0.67 -10.81 0.42
C LYS A 77 -1.16 -11.67 1.58
N GLU A 78 -0.49 -11.61 2.73
CA GLU A 78 -0.90 -12.32 3.96
C GLU A 78 -2.34 -11.99 4.38
N ALA A 79 -2.72 -10.70 4.36
CA ALA A 79 -4.06 -10.28 4.75
C ALA A 79 -5.13 -10.74 3.74
N LEU A 80 -4.82 -10.72 2.43
CA LEU A 80 -5.69 -11.25 1.38
C LEU A 80 -5.83 -12.78 1.46
N ASP A 81 -4.74 -13.49 1.70
CA ASP A 81 -4.77 -14.94 1.89
C ASP A 81 -5.60 -15.31 3.13
N GLU A 82 -5.47 -14.57 4.23
CA GLU A 82 -6.29 -14.75 5.43
C GLU A 82 -7.80 -14.57 5.14
N CYS A 83 -8.17 -13.64 4.24
CA CYS A 83 -9.56 -13.46 3.80
C CYS A 83 -10.12 -14.74 3.15
N VAL A 84 -9.32 -15.37 2.27
CA VAL A 84 -9.70 -16.56 1.50
C VAL A 84 -9.65 -17.82 2.36
N GLU A 85 -8.60 -18.01 3.15
CA GLU A 85 -8.41 -19.17 4.03
C GLU A 85 -9.51 -19.28 5.08
N LYS A 86 -9.94 -18.15 5.65
CA LYS A 86 -11.07 -18.08 6.58
C LYS A 86 -12.43 -18.17 5.90
N LYS A 87 -12.48 -18.23 4.56
CA LYS A 87 -13.70 -18.25 3.75
C LYS A 87 -14.64 -17.08 4.04
N LEU A 88 -14.07 -15.92 4.38
CA LEU A 88 -14.82 -14.69 4.64
C LEU A 88 -15.09 -13.93 3.36
N TYR A 89 -14.13 -13.98 2.42
CA TYR A 89 -14.22 -13.32 1.13
C TYR A 89 -13.66 -14.22 0.04
N SER A 90 -14.22 -14.13 -1.16
CA SER A 90 -13.62 -14.65 -2.39
C SER A 90 -13.32 -13.50 -3.34
N PHE A 91 -12.23 -13.65 -4.09
CA PHE A 91 -11.77 -12.66 -5.06
C PHE A 91 -11.88 -13.22 -6.47
N ASN A 92 -12.21 -12.35 -7.42
CA ASN A 92 -12.35 -12.70 -8.83
C ASN A 92 -11.01 -12.87 -9.57
N GLU A 93 -9.90 -12.61 -8.89
CA GLU A 93 -8.52 -12.77 -9.34
C GLU A 93 -7.72 -13.43 -8.23
N ASP A 94 -6.54 -13.98 -8.54
CA ASP A 94 -5.66 -14.56 -7.53
C ASP A 94 -5.11 -13.49 -6.56
N THR A 95 -4.88 -13.86 -5.30
CA THR A 95 -4.48 -12.90 -4.25
C THR A 95 -3.14 -12.22 -4.51
N ARG A 96 -2.25 -12.81 -5.33
CA ARG A 96 -1.00 -12.16 -5.74
C ARG A 96 -1.30 -11.02 -6.71
N THR A 97 -2.13 -11.25 -7.71
CA THR A 97 -2.58 -10.23 -8.67
C THR A 97 -3.31 -9.09 -7.94
N VAL A 98 -4.25 -9.43 -7.06
CA VAL A 98 -4.98 -8.43 -6.25
C VAL A 98 -4.01 -7.61 -5.38
N ALA A 99 -3.02 -8.23 -4.75
CA ALA A 99 -2.04 -7.52 -3.93
C ALA A 99 -1.28 -6.45 -4.73
N TRP A 100 -0.77 -6.80 -5.91
CA TRP A 100 -0.03 -5.87 -6.76
C TRP A 100 -0.90 -4.75 -7.30
N GLU A 101 -2.11 -5.07 -7.76
CA GLU A 101 -3.10 -4.08 -8.21
C GLU A 101 -3.38 -3.04 -7.13
N LEU A 102 -3.59 -3.47 -5.88
CA LEU A 102 -3.82 -2.56 -4.75
C LEU A 102 -2.58 -1.70 -4.44
N ILE A 103 -1.38 -2.29 -4.47
CA ILE A 103 -0.13 -1.58 -4.23
C ILE A 103 0.08 -0.50 -5.29
N ASP A 104 -0.07 -0.83 -6.57
CA ASP A 104 0.12 0.11 -7.67
C ASP A 104 -0.95 1.20 -7.68
N PHE A 105 -2.20 0.84 -7.43
CA PHE A 105 -3.27 1.83 -7.26
C PHE A 105 -2.99 2.78 -6.09
N SER A 106 -2.51 2.26 -4.95
CA SER A 106 -2.15 3.10 -3.80
C SER A 106 -0.97 4.03 -4.08
N ARG A 107 -0.01 3.60 -4.92
CA ARG A 107 1.10 4.46 -5.40
C ARG A 107 0.55 5.59 -6.25
N GLY A 108 -0.38 5.29 -7.16
CA GLY A 108 -1.08 6.28 -7.98
C GLY A 108 -1.82 7.35 -7.17
N ILE A 109 -2.44 6.99 -6.04
CA ILE A 109 -3.11 7.95 -5.15
C ILE A 109 -2.11 8.94 -4.52
N VAL A 110 -1.02 8.43 -3.97
CA VAL A 110 0.04 9.25 -3.34
C VAL A 110 0.72 10.12 -4.40
N PHE A 111 0.89 9.59 -5.60
CA PHE A 111 1.44 10.30 -6.75
C PHE A 111 0.57 11.50 -7.17
N ASP A 112 -0.73 11.27 -7.38
CA ASP A 112 -1.72 12.31 -7.72
C ASP A 112 -1.72 13.44 -6.68
N TYR A 113 -1.54 13.10 -5.40
CA TYR A 113 -1.48 14.07 -4.31
C TYR A 113 -0.29 15.02 -4.41
N TYR A 114 0.91 14.48 -4.63
CA TYR A 114 2.11 15.32 -4.78
C TYR A 114 2.09 16.12 -6.08
N LEU A 115 1.60 15.57 -7.18
CA LEU A 115 1.42 16.32 -8.43
C LEU A 115 0.47 17.50 -8.27
N ARG A 116 -0.59 17.33 -7.48
CA ARG A 116 -1.57 18.38 -7.19
C ARG A 116 -1.14 19.30 -6.05
N GLN A 117 0.16 19.35 -5.74
CA GLN A 117 0.74 20.22 -4.72
C GLN A 117 0.02 20.11 -3.37
N GLU A 118 -0.35 18.89 -2.99
CA GLU A 118 -0.91 18.60 -1.67
C GLU A 118 -2.27 19.28 -1.41
N SER A 119 -3.02 19.57 -2.48
CA SER A 119 -4.27 20.37 -2.47
C SER A 119 -5.51 19.71 -1.84
N TYR A 120 -5.41 18.50 -1.29
CA TYR A 120 -6.52 17.79 -0.67
C TYR A 120 -6.08 16.91 0.49
N ASP A 121 -7.01 16.46 1.33
CA ASP A 121 -6.72 15.50 2.40
C ASP A 121 -6.41 14.11 1.81
N LEU A 122 -5.12 13.74 1.77
CA LEU A 122 -4.68 12.46 1.25
C LEU A 122 -5.25 11.27 2.03
N GLY A 123 -5.34 11.36 3.37
CA GLY A 123 -5.85 10.27 4.21
C GLY A 123 -7.30 9.94 3.88
N SER A 124 -8.16 10.96 3.87
CA SER A 124 -9.59 10.79 3.55
C SER A 124 -9.81 10.30 2.12
N VAL A 125 -9.07 10.85 1.15
CA VAL A 125 -9.20 10.46 -0.25
C VAL A 125 -8.68 9.04 -0.49
N SER A 126 -7.54 8.68 0.10
CA SER A 126 -6.95 7.35 -0.02
C SER A 126 -7.86 6.28 0.54
N ALA A 127 -8.35 6.43 1.78
CA ALA A 127 -9.21 5.44 2.42
C ALA A 127 -10.47 5.15 1.57
N LYS A 128 -11.11 6.20 1.02
CA LYS A 128 -12.28 6.05 0.13
C LYS A 128 -11.95 5.36 -1.19
N ARG A 129 -10.85 5.76 -1.84
CA ARG A 129 -10.42 5.20 -3.13
C ARG A 129 -10.00 3.75 -2.98
N MET A 130 -9.17 3.43 -1.98
CA MET A 130 -8.71 2.06 -1.69
C MET A 130 -9.87 1.12 -1.40
N LYS A 131 -10.80 1.52 -0.51
CA LYS A 131 -12.00 0.71 -0.21
C LYS A 131 -12.83 0.43 -1.46
N ARG A 132 -13.02 1.43 -2.32
CA ARG A 132 -13.78 1.27 -3.56
C ARG A 132 -13.07 0.37 -4.55
N TYR A 133 -11.75 0.49 -4.68
CA TYR A 133 -10.95 -0.32 -5.60
C TYR A 133 -10.85 -1.77 -5.14
N LEU A 134 -10.59 -2.02 -3.86
CA LEU A 134 -10.63 -3.36 -3.27
C LEU A 134 -11.98 -4.05 -3.53
N GLY A 135 -13.09 -3.31 -3.42
CA GLY A 135 -14.42 -3.82 -3.70
C GLY A 135 -14.66 -4.27 -5.15
N THR A 136 -13.81 -3.92 -6.12
CA THR A 136 -13.93 -4.44 -7.50
C THR A 136 -13.39 -5.85 -7.66
N PHE A 137 -12.58 -6.32 -6.71
CA PHE A 137 -12.04 -7.68 -6.71
C PHE A 137 -12.91 -8.68 -5.94
N ILE A 138 -13.80 -8.21 -5.07
CA ILE A 138 -14.63 -9.08 -4.22
C ILE A 138 -15.78 -9.66 -5.07
N GLU A 139 -15.93 -10.99 -5.07
CA GLU A 139 -17.07 -11.66 -5.70
C GLU A 139 -18.35 -11.46 -4.87
N LYS A 140 -19.49 -11.40 -5.56
CA LYS A 140 -20.80 -11.17 -4.94
C LYS A 140 -21.53 -12.46 -4.61
#